data_AF-A0A8K0KPW4-F1
#
_entry.id   AF-A0A8K0KPW4-F1
#
_cell.length_a   1.000
_cell.length_b   1.000
_cell.length_c   1.000
_cell.angle_alpha   90.00
_cell.angle_beta   90.00
_cell.angle_gamma   90.00
#
_symmetry.space_group_name_H-M   'P 1'
#
loop_
_entity.id
_entity.type
_entity.pdbx_description
1 polymer ?
#
loop_
_entity_poly.entity_id
_entity_poly.type
_entity_poly.pdbx_seq_one_letter_code
_entity_poly.pdbx_strand_id
1 'polypeptide(L)'
;MSAAATNHQQEVLYLLDRPTEPFFVPKGDRRAVFDVPNNDFLDIDREIDQIKFDIQDMDRWRDRIIEAIHLGRVINDRGENVDLTEEGGIDILGNIVEASILSINRNLYGNLHNMGHFLLAVPHDPDNRYL
;
A
#
# COMPACT_ATOMS: atom_id res chain seq x y z
N MET A 1 -21.51 30.74 9.30
CA MET A 1 -20.96 29.67 8.46
C MET A 1 -19.92 28.93 9.28
N SER A 2 -20.24 27.70 9.70
CA SER A 2 -19.41 26.88 10.59
C SER A 2 -18.33 26.19 9.75
N ALA A 3 -17.07 26.31 10.16
CA ALA A 3 -15.96 25.56 9.58
C ALA A 3 -16.10 24.10 10.02
N ALA A 4 -16.35 23.21 9.06
CA ALA A 4 -16.40 21.77 9.32
C ALA A 4 -15.00 21.29 9.74
N ALA A 5 -14.93 20.62 10.88
CA ALA A 5 -13.71 20.01 11.38
C ALA A 5 -13.24 18.93 10.39
N THR A 6 -12.01 19.07 9.91
CA THR A 6 -11.39 18.10 9.00
C THR A 6 -11.13 16.81 9.76
N ASN A 7 -11.81 15.73 9.34
CA ASN A 7 -11.69 14.42 9.97
C ASN A 7 -10.49 13.68 9.36
N HIS A 8 -9.30 13.91 9.93
CA HIS A 8 -8.02 13.39 9.45
C HIS A 8 -7.95 11.86 9.30
N GLN A 9 -8.82 11.11 9.97
CA GLN A 9 -8.87 9.64 9.86
C GLN A 9 -9.45 9.16 8.53
N GLN A 10 -10.22 10.01 7.83
CA GLN A 10 -10.79 9.68 6.51
C GLN A 10 -9.79 9.95 5.37
N GLU A 11 -8.77 10.78 5.60
CA GLU A 11 -7.78 11.17 4.58
C GLU A 11 -6.91 9.99 4.12
N VAL A 12 -6.58 9.06 5.02
CA VAL A 12 -5.81 7.84 4.70
C VAL A 12 -6.66 6.83 3.93
N LEU A 13 -7.97 6.80 4.18
CA LEU A 13 -8.91 5.92 3.47
C LEU A 13 -9.04 6.31 2.00
N TYR A 14 -9.01 7.61 1.69
CA TYR A 14 -9.08 8.12 0.31
C TYR A 14 -7.84 7.78 -0.53
N LEU A 15 -6.69 7.50 0.08
CA LEU A 15 -5.48 7.05 -0.63
C LEU A 15 -5.69 5.69 -1.32
N LEU A 16 -6.62 4.87 -0.81
CA LEU A 16 -6.90 3.52 -1.31
C LEU A 16 -8.18 3.44 -2.15
N ASP A 17 -9.00 4.50 -2.17
CA ASP A 17 -10.26 4.57 -2.91
C ASP A 17 -10.03 4.86 -4.41
N ARG A 18 -8.90 5.51 -4.74
CA ARG A 18 -8.47 5.82 -6.10
C ARG A 18 -6.97 5.60 -6.26
N PRO A 19 -6.50 4.35 -6.20
CA PRO A 19 -5.08 4.08 -6.32
C PRO A 19 -4.52 4.70 -7.60
N THR A 20 -5.28 4.71 -8.70
CA THR A 20 -4.88 5.15 -10.04
C THR A 20 -4.96 6.64 -10.30
N GLU A 21 -5.41 7.47 -9.36
CA GLU A 21 -5.37 8.94 -9.53
C GLU A 21 -4.08 9.50 -8.87
N PRO A 22 -3.11 9.97 -9.67
CA PRO A 22 -1.88 10.51 -9.12
C PRO A 22 -2.13 11.91 -8.56
N PHE A 23 -1.93 12.11 -7.26
CA PHE A 23 -1.84 13.46 -6.67
C PHE A 23 -0.41 13.73 -6.22
N PHE A 24 0.33 14.52 -7.02
CA PHE A 24 1.67 14.97 -6.69
C PHE A 24 1.73 16.50 -6.61
N VAL A 25 2.11 17.05 -5.44
CA VAL A 25 2.54 18.45 -5.31
C VAL A 25 3.77 18.59 -4.41
N PRO A 26 4.99 18.60 -4.97
CA PRO A 26 6.12 19.29 -4.37
C PRO A 26 6.32 20.65 -5.06
N LYS A 27 6.16 21.73 -4.28
CA LYS A 27 6.20 23.12 -4.75
C LYS A 27 7.64 23.59 -5.01
N GLY A 28 8.11 23.44 -6.24
CA GLY A 28 9.15 24.31 -6.80
C GLY A 28 8.51 25.55 -7.46
N ASP A 29 9.30 26.61 -7.70
CA ASP A 29 8.82 27.87 -8.32
C ASP A 29 8.18 27.66 -9.70
N ARG A 30 8.50 26.54 -10.35
CA ARG A 30 7.77 26.08 -11.53
C ARG A 30 6.66 25.15 -11.05
N ARG A 31 5.42 25.62 -11.17
CA ARG A 31 4.18 24.82 -11.08
C ARG A 31 4.13 23.79 -12.22
N ALA A 32 5.09 22.88 -12.25
CA ALA A 32 5.07 21.74 -13.14
C ALA A 32 4.08 20.74 -12.55
N VAL A 33 2.95 20.59 -13.22
CA VAL A 33 2.04 19.47 -13.01
C VAL A 33 2.60 18.35 -13.87
N PHE A 34 3.09 17.29 -13.24
CA PHE A 34 3.40 16.07 -13.96
C PHE A 34 2.06 15.39 -14.24
N ASP A 35 1.68 15.39 -15.51
CA ASP A 35 0.63 14.51 -16.00
C ASP A 35 1.23 13.10 -15.99
N VAL A 36 1.09 12.42 -14.86
CA VAL A 36 1.44 11.01 -14.78
C VAL A 36 0.47 10.32 -15.73
N PRO A 37 0.97 9.61 -16.76
CA PRO A 37 0.08 8.92 -17.69
C PRO A 37 -0.93 8.09 -16.90
N ASN A 38 -2.19 8.03 -17.36
CA ASN A 38 -3.14 6.99 -16.96
C ASN A 38 -2.62 5.63 -17.45
N ASN A 39 -1.44 5.22 -16.99
CA ASN A 39 -1.06 3.85 -16.97
C ASN A 39 -1.76 3.30 -15.74
N ASP A 40 -2.81 2.51 -15.98
CA ASP A 40 -3.13 1.38 -15.10
C ASP A 40 -1.79 0.88 -14.54
N PHE A 41 -1.57 0.95 -13.22
CA PHE A 41 -0.25 0.64 -12.67
C PHE A 41 0.25 -0.66 -13.28
N LEU A 42 1.38 -0.55 -13.95
CA LEU A 42 1.93 -1.65 -14.70
C LEU A 42 2.65 -2.58 -13.72
N ASP A 43 2.63 -3.86 -14.04
CA ASP A 43 3.45 -4.85 -13.37
C ASP A 43 4.91 -4.38 -13.35
N ILE A 44 5.52 -4.41 -12.17
CA ILE A 44 6.93 -4.07 -12.03
C ILE A 44 7.75 -5.33 -12.28
N ASP A 45 8.66 -5.28 -13.23
CA ASP A 45 9.64 -6.34 -13.52
C ASP A 45 11.02 -5.71 -13.73
N ARG A 46 11.65 -5.29 -12.62
CA ARG A 46 12.97 -4.67 -12.60
C ARG A 46 13.98 -5.67 -12.07
N GLU A 47 14.55 -6.47 -12.97
CA GLU A 47 15.53 -7.51 -12.63
C GLU A 47 16.77 -6.93 -11.92
N ILE A 48 17.19 -5.71 -12.29
CA ILE A 48 18.32 -5.00 -11.69
C ILE A 48 18.08 -4.69 -10.21
N ASP A 49 16.85 -4.34 -9.86
CA ASP A 49 16.46 -4.00 -8.49
C ASP A 49 15.99 -5.25 -7.71
N GLN A 50 15.95 -6.43 -8.37
CA GLN A 50 15.42 -7.69 -7.84
C GLN A 50 13.95 -7.59 -7.40
N ILE A 51 13.17 -6.78 -8.11
CA ILE A 51 11.77 -6.51 -7.76
C ILE A 51 10.88 -6.99 -8.89
N LYS A 52 9.98 -7.91 -8.55
CA LYS A 52 8.94 -8.40 -9.43
C LYS A 52 7.63 -8.56 -8.68
N PHE A 53 6.61 -7.78 -9.03
CA PHE A 53 5.26 -7.94 -8.47
C PHE A 53 4.20 -7.35 -9.41
N ASP A 54 3.01 -7.93 -9.34
CA ASP A 54 1.80 -7.50 -10.08
C ASP A 54 0.95 -6.59 -9.16
N ILE A 55 0.26 -5.61 -9.73
CA ILE A 55 -0.72 -4.83 -8.97
C ILE A 55 -1.81 -5.71 -8.33
N GLN A 56 -2.16 -6.82 -8.95
CA GLN A 56 -3.10 -7.79 -8.38
C GLN A 56 -2.57 -8.42 -7.08
N ASP A 57 -1.25 -8.51 -6.88
CA ASP A 57 -0.71 -8.92 -5.58
C ASP A 57 -1.04 -7.90 -4.50
N MET A 58 -0.93 -6.60 -4.82
CA MET A 58 -1.25 -5.52 -3.90
C MET A 58 -2.75 -5.46 -3.58
N ASP A 59 -3.62 -5.62 -4.57
CA ASP A 59 -5.07 -5.72 -4.36
C ASP A 59 -5.42 -6.91 -3.45
N ARG A 60 -4.82 -8.09 -3.72
CA ARG A 60 -5.02 -9.27 -2.87
C ARG A 60 -4.56 -9.04 -1.43
N TRP A 61 -3.41 -8.40 -1.23
CA TRP A 61 -2.91 -8.09 0.11
C TRP A 61 -3.80 -7.09 0.83
N ARG A 62 -4.24 -6.02 0.16
CA ARG A 62 -5.20 -5.05 0.69
C ARG A 62 -6.47 -5.76 1.15
N ASP A 63 -7.08 -6.55 0.28
CA ASP A 63 -8.37 -7.19 0.57
C ASP A 63 -8.26 -8.16 1.74
N ARG A 64 -7.16 -8.92 1.85
CA ARG A 64 -6.88 -9.81 2.99
C ARG A 64 -6.68 -9.06 4.30
N ILE A 65 -6.01 -7.90 4.27
CA ILE A 65 -5.81 -7.07 5.46
C ILE A 65 -7.15 -6.48 5.91
N ILE A 66 -7.96 -5.97 4.98
CA ILE A 66 -9.30 -5.45 5.27
C ILE A 66 -10.19 -6.56 5.84
N GLU A 67 -10.16 -7.75 5.26
CA GLU A 67 -10.90 -8.91 5.77
C GLU A 67 -10.48 -9.27 7.20
N ALA A 68 -9.18 -9.32 7.50
CA ALA A 68 -8.69 -9.60 8.84
C ALA A 68 -9.15 -8.55 9.86
N ILE A 69 -9.18 -7.27 9.47
CA ILE A 69 -9.71 -6.18 10.30
C ILE A 69 -11.22 -6.36 10.55
N HIS A 70 -12.01 -6.64 9.51
CA HIS A 70 -13.45 -6.86 9.65
C HIS A 70 -13.78 -8.08 10.52
N LEU A 71 -12.98 -9.13 10.44
CA LEU A 71 -13.14 -10.32 11.27
C LEU A 71 -12.61 -10.14 12.69
N GLY A 72 -11.82 -9.09 12.95
CA GLY A 72 -11.15 -8.87 14.22
C GLY A 72 -10.07 -9.91 14.54
N ARG A 73 -9.50 -10.56 13.52
CA ARG A 73 -8.47 -11.60 13.68
C ARG A 73 -7.61 -11.78 12.43
N VAL A 74 -6.38 -12.22 12.62
CA VAL A 74 -5.41 -12.54 11.55
C VAL A 74 -5.07 -14.04 11.57
N ILE A 75 -4.43 -14.53 10.51
CA ILE A 75 -3.96 -15.91 10.37
C ILE A 75 -2.42 -15.90 10.43
N ASN A 76 -1.85 -16.61 11.39
CA ASN A 76 -0.39 -16.75 11.50
C ASN A 76 0.19 -17.69 10.41
N ASP A 77 1.52 -17.79 10.36
CA ASP A 77 2.25 -18.67 9.42
C ASP A 77 1.91 -20.16 9.55
N ARG A 78 1.33 -20.58 10.68
CA ARG A 78 0.84 -21.95 10.95
C ARG A 78 -0.61 -22.18 10.53
N GLY A 79 -1.31 -21.14 10.07
CA GLY A 79 -2.73 -21.23 9.73
C GLY A 79 -3.68 -21.08 10.93
N GLU A 80 -3.18 -20.66 12.09
CA GLU A 80 -3.98 -20.45 13.30
C GLU A 80 -4.52 -19.02 13.35
N ASN A 81 -5.73 -18.85 13.89
CA ASN A 81 -6.31 -17.53 14.10
C ASN A 81 -5.68 -16.86 15.33
N VAL A 82 -5.33 -15.59 15.19
CA VAL A 82 -4.83 -14.71 16.26
C VAL A 82 -5.73 -13.49 16.31
N ASP A 83 -6.40 -13.28 17.44
CA ASP A 83 -7.36 -12.19 17.60
C ASP A 83 -6.67 -10.82 17.66
N LEU A 84 -7.28 -9.83 17.03
CA LEU A 84 -6.86 -8.43 17.08
C LEU A 84 -7.47 -7.78 18.33
N THR A 85 -6.72 -7.79 19.42
CA THR A 85 -7.16 -7.18 20.69
C THR A 85 -7.01 -5.66 20.68
N GLU A 86 -7.70 -4.96 21.59
CA GLU A 86 -7.57 -3.50 21.73
C GLU A 86 -6.14 -3.05 22.08
N GLU A 87 -5.39 -3.89 22.81
CA GLU A 87 -4.03 -3.57 23.26
C GLU A 87 -2.96 -3.94 22.22
N GLY A 88 -3.06 -5.12 21.60
CA GLY A 88 -2.03 -5.67 20.72
C GLY A 88 -2.37 -5.70 19.23
N GLY A 89 -3.65 -5.54 18.87
CA GLY A 89 -4.11 -5.68 17.49
C GLY A 89 -3.47 -4.65 16.55
N ILE A 90 -3.27 -3.42 17.01
CA ILE A 90 -2.66 -2.36 16.19
C ILE A 90 -1.18 -2.62 15.89
N ASP A 91 -0.44 -3.22 16.81
CA ASP A 91 0.97 -3.57 16.62
C ASP A 91 1.09 -4.72 15.60
N ILE A 92 0.22 -5.72 15.70
CA ILE A 92 0.12 -6.81 14.71
C ILE A 92 -0.20 -6.24 13.32
N LEU A 93 -1.19 -5.36 13.21
CA LEU A 93 -1.56 -4.73 11.94
C LEU A 93 -0.45 -3.85 11.38
N GLY A 94 0.27 -3.10 12.22
CA GLY A 94 1.43 -2.30 11.81
C GLY A 94 2.51 -3.17 11.18
N ASN A 95 2.87 -4.26 11.86
CA ASN A 95 3.84 -5.23 11.35
C ASN A 95 3.38 -5.89 10.04
N ILE A 96 2.08 -6.10 9.85
CA ILE A 96 1.50 -6.64 8.61
C ILE A 96 1.54 -5.63 7.46
N VAL A 97 1.10 -4.38 7.68
CA VAL A 97 0.93 -3.37 6.62
C VAL A 97 2.26 -2.85 6.11
N GLU A 98 3.20 -2.53 7.02
CA GLU A 98 4.58 -2.21 6.62
C GLU A 98 5.24 -3.42 5.96
N ALA A 99 4.91 -4.60 6.49
CA ALA A 99 5.61 -5.87 6.42
C ALA A 99 7.04 -5.78 6.94
N SER A 100 7.15 -5.63 8.27
CA SER A 100 8.40 -5.78 9.00
C SER A 100 8.81 -7.26 9.10
N ILE A 101 10.03 -7.53 9.59
CA ILE A 101 10.47 -8.91 9.90
C ILE A 101 9.61 -9.58 10.98
N LEU A 102 8.83 -8.80 11.73
CA LEU A 102 7.93 -9.28 12.77
C LEU A 102 6.50 -9.54 12.25
N SER A 103 6.26 -9.37 10.95
CA SER A 103 4.96 -9.69 10.34
C SER A 103 4.57 -11.14 10.62
N ILE A 104 3.37 -11.33 11.16
CA ILE A 104 2.89 -12.63 11.62
C ILE A 104 2.74 -13.66 10.50
N ASN A 105 2.50 -13.19 9.28
CA ASN A 105 2.39 -14.03 8.09
C ASN A 105 2.62 -13.23 6.81
N ARG A 106 3.90 -13.01 6.49
CA ARG A 106 4.31 -12.25 5.31
C ARG A 106 3.89 -12.91 3.99
N ASN A 107 3.77 -14.24 3.95
CA ASN A 107 3.32 -14.96 2.76
C ASN A 107 1.84 -14.68 2.44
N LEU A 108 1.02 -14.50 3.47
CA LEU A 108 -0.40 -14.23 3.31
C LEU A 108 -0.69 -12.75 3.09
N TYR A 109 -0.12 -11.87 3.92
CA TYR A 109 -0.43 -10.45 3.92
C TYR A 109 0.54 -9.58 3.12
N GLY A 110 1.65 -10.15 2.66
CA GLY A 110 2.52 -9.52 1.68
C GLY A 110 3.44 -8.44 2.22
N ASN A 111 3.69 -7.44 1.38
CA ASN A 111 4.64 -6.34 1.61
C ASN A 111 4.08 -5.00 1.13
N LEU A 112 2.81 -4.74 1.45
CA LEU A 112 1.97 -3.74 0.80
C LEU A 112 2.57 -2.33 0.84
N HIS A 113 2.93 -1.81 2.01
CA HIS A 113 3.49 -0.46 2.15
C HIS A 113 4.80 -0.29 1.37
N ASN A 114 5.72 -1.25 1.51
CA ASN A 114 7.03 -1.15 0.86
C ASN A 114 6.90 -1.28 -0.66
N MET A 115 6.02 -2.15 -1.16
CA MET A 115 5.75 -2.25 -2.60
C MET A 115 5.01 -1.03 -3.14
N GLY A 116 4.16 -0.40 -2.33
CA GLY A 116 3.56 0.90 -2.65
C GLY A 116 4.58 2.01 -2.88
N HIS A 117 5.65 2.06 -2.08
CA HIS A 117 6.77 2.99 -2.35
C HIS A 117 7.40 2.74 -3.72
N PHE A 118 7.55 1.48 -4.13
CA PHE A 118 8.08 1.15 -5.46
C PHE A 118 7.13 1.55 -6.58
N LEU A 119 5.82 1.25 -6.48
CA LEU A 119 4.84 1.69 -7.48
C LEU A 119 4.87 3.20 -7.72
N LEU A 120 5.05 4.00 -6.66
CA LEU A 120 5.11 5.46 -6.76
C LEU A 120 6.48 6.00 -7.17
N ALA A 121 7.56 5.25 -6.92
CA ALA A 121 8.92 5.67 -7.24
C ALA A 121 9.30 5.45 -8.71
N VAL A 122 8.83 4.36 -9.33
CA VAL A 122 9.20 3.98 -10.70
C VAL A 122 8.05 3.93 -11.73
N PRO A 123 6.95 4.73 -11.61
CA PRO A 123 5.86 4.65 -12.59
C PRO A 123 6.28 5.09 -13.99
N HIS A 124 7.40 5.82 -14.09
CA HIS A 124 7.97 6.31 -15.34
C HIS A 124 8.78 5.26 -16.11
N ASP A 125 9.22 4.17 -15.47
CA ASP A 125 10.02 3.10 -16.10
C ASP A 125 9.91 1.78 -15.29
N PRO A 126 8.75 1.11 -15.31
CA PRO A 126 8.48 -0.04 -14.44
C PRO A 126 9.22 -1.34 -14.83
N ASP A 127 9.83 -1.40 -16.00
CA ASP A 127 10.52 -2.58 -16.56
C ASP A 127 11.97 -2.27 -16.98
N ASN A 128 12.46 -1.08 -16.61
CA ASN A 128 13.82 -0.63 -16.89
C ASN A 128 14.18 -0.62 -18.39
N ARG A 129 13.21 -0.33 -19.27
CA ARG A 129 13.40 -0.33 -20.73
C ARG A 129 13.91 1.00 -21.29
N TYR A 130 13.85 2.08 -20.51
CA TYR A 130 14.17 3.44 -20.98
C TYR A 130 15.53 3.97 -20.47
N LEU A 131 16.39 3.08 -19.95
CA LEU A 131 17.76 3.36 -19.46
C LEU A 131 18.85 2.90 -20.43
#